data_AF-A0A0L6T3D3-F1
#
_entry.id   AF-A0A0L6T3D3-F1
#
_cell.length_a   1.000
_cell.length_b   1.000
_cell.length_c   1.000
_cell.angle_alpha   90.00
_cell.angle_beta   90.00
_cell.angle_gamma   90.00
#
_symmetry.space_group_name_H-M   'P 1'
#
loop_
_entity.id
_entity.type
_entity.pdbx_description
1 polymer ?
#
loop_
_entity_poly.entity_id
_entity_poly.type
_entity_poly.pdbx_seq_one_letter_code
_entity_poly.pdbx_strand_id
1 'polypeptide(L)'
;MRHDGDDTMNFSVRRRKAALALGVVAAMTLATTAGGALAQQTTSLADGDDARTYRSLRAVRGHFDGGPWFDDVDRWQGRKHLAMQSLAGRLHRERTTAAAVRDAMGAPDAVLRHGQPARLRALEQVQWLPPAEADSANTAHAAHAAPAVSADTLLWLYQWRGQRDQLLLALVGDRVMAAGWLHDWE
;
A
#
# COMPACT_ATOMS: atom_id res chain seq x y z
N MET A 1 3.79 49.10 -45.55
CA MET A 1 3.37 48.09 -46.55
C MET A 1 2.32 47.22 -45.88
N ARG A 2 1.04 47.46 -46.24
CA ARG A 2 -0.17 46.60 -46.20
C ARG A 2 -0.48 45.79 -44.91
N HIS A 3 -1.52 46.20 -44.18
CA HIS A 3 -2.95 45.74 -44.26
C HIS A 3 -3.15 44.49 -43.41
N ASP A 4 -3.88 44.53 -42.29
CA ASP A 4 -5.32 44.81 -42.06
C ASP A 4 -6.08 43.50 -41.86
N GLY A 5 -6.79 43.47 -40.72
CA GLY A 5 -8.11 42.89 -40.57
C GLY A 5 -8.22 41.38 -40.55
N ASP A 6 -9.32 40.81 -40.09
CA ASP A 6 -10.42 41.30 -39.25
C ASP A 6 -11.21 40.03 -38.88
N ASP A 7 -12.05 40.17 -37.87
CA ASP A 7 -13.21 39.37 -37.55
C ASP A 7 -13.77 38.46 -38.65
N THR A 8 -14.27 37.28 -38.25
CA THR A 8 -15.72 37.03 -38.27
C THR A 8 -16.11 35.67 -37.71
N MET A 9 -16.98 35.72 -36.69
CA MET A 9 -17.92 34.64 -36.40
C MET A 9 -18.75 34.34 -37.65
N ASN A 10 -19.06 33.07 -37.90
CA ASN A 10 -20.20 32.74 -38.76
C ASN A 10 -21.05 31.59 -38.19
N PHE A 11 -22.20 31.99 -37.67
CA PHE A 11 -23.39 31.17 -37.51
C PHE A 11 -23.85 30.68 -38.89
N SER A 12 -24.15 29.39 -39.04
CA SER A 12 -25.12 28.98 -40.05
C SER A 12 -26.07 27.93 -39.52
N VAL A 13 -27.24 28.43 -39.12
CA VAL A 13 -28.50 27.72 -39.05
C VAL A 13 -28.96 27.44 -40.47
N ARG A 14 -29.26 26.18 -40.83
CA ARG A 14 -30.37 25.89 -41.78
C ARG A 14 -31.14 24.64 -41.39
N ARG A 15 -32.44 24.88 -41.27
CA ARG A 15 -33.50 23.93 -40.96
C ARG A 15 -34.02 23.25 -42.23
N ARG A 16 -34.76 22.16 -42.00
CA ARG A 16 -36.16 21.89 -42.44
C ARG A 16 -36.43 20.84 -43.54
N LYS A 17 -37.41 19.97 -43.18
CA LYS A 17 -38.41 19.19 -43.96
C LYS A 17 -37.98 17.75 -44.30
N ALA A 18 -38.48 16.66 -43.69
CA ALA A 18 -39.84 16.15 -43.36
C ALA A 18 -40.51 15.32 -44.48
N ALA A 19 -41.18 14.25 -44.03
CA ALA A 19 -42.04 13.25 -44.71
C ALA A 19 -41.30 11.97 -45.18
N LEU A 20 -41.82 10.74 -45.04
CA LEU A 20 -43.10 10.23 -44.55
C LEU A 20 -42.93 8.75 -44.11
N ALA A 21 -43.92 8.26 -43.35
CA ALA A 21 -44.03 7.03 -42.59
C ALA A 21 -44.15 5.70 -43.35
N LEU A 22 -43.69 4.62 -42.72
CA LEU A 22 -44.28 3.27 -42.59
C LEU A 22 -43.32 2.51 -41.63
N GLY A 23 -43.65 1.94 -40.48
CA GLY A 23 -44.88 1.32 -40.03
C GLY A 23 -44.60 -0.17 -39.74
N VAL A 24 -43.85 -0.50 -38.69
CA VAL A 24 -43.87 -1.84 -38.04
C VAL A 24 -43.57 -1.68 -36.55
N VAL A 25 -44.53 -2.05 -35.72
CA VAL A 25 -44.38 -2.21 -34.27
C VAL A 25 -43.65 -3.52 -34.02
N ALA A 26 -42.45 -3.44 -33.46
CA ALA A 26 -41.78 -4.56 -32.82
C ALA A 26 -41.34 -4.12 -31.43
N ALA A 27 -42.09 -4.54 -30.42
CA ALA A 27 -41.68 -4.43 -29.03
C ALA A 27 -40.46 -5.35 -28.81
N MET A 28 -39.28 -4.76 -28.68
CA MET A 28 -38.09 -5.45 -28.18
C MET A 28 -37.59 -4.70 -26.96
N THR A 29 -37.79 -5.35 -25.82
CA THR A 29 -37.25 -5.11 -24.48
C THR A 29 -35.96 -4.28 -24.46
N LEU A 30 -36.02 -3.10 -23.82
CA LEU A 30 -34.85 -2.42 -23.30
C LEU A 30 -34.22 -3.27 -22.19
N ALA A 31 -33.20 -4.05 -22.54
CA ALA A 31 -32.24 -4.51 -21.57
C ALA A 31 -31.30 -3.34 -21.27
N THR A 32 -31.60 -2.61 -20.19
CA THR A 32 -30.65 -1.72 -19.51
C THR A 32 -29.53 -2.57 -18.92
N THR A 33 -28.47 -2.85 -19.69
CA THR A 33 -27.20 -3.28 -19.10
C THR A 33 -26.49 -2.03 -18.58
N ALA A 34 -26.99 -1.52 -17.46
CA ALA A 34 -26.23 -0.65 -16.59
C ALA A 34 -25.06 -1.45 -16.00
N GLY A 35 -23.88 -0.83 -15.96
CA GLY A 35 -22.80 -1.27 -15.09
C GLY A 35 -22.06 -2.50 -15.60
N GLY A 36 -21.31 -2.34 -16.69
CA GLY A 36 -20.02 -3.01 -16.81
C GLY A 36 -19.14 -2.54 -15.66
N ALA A 37 -19.37 -3.08 -14.47
CA ALA A 37 -18.42 -3.05 -13.39
C ALA A 37 -17.19 -3.75 -13.95
N LEU A 38 -16.18 -2.94 -14.27
CA LEU A 38 -14.79 -3.32 -14.07
C LEU A 38 -14.72 -3.85 -12.64
N ALA A 39 -14.95 -5.15 -12.48
CA ALA A 39 -14.55 -5.88 -11.30
C ALA A 39 -13.03 -5.75 -11.30
N GLN A 40 -12.53 -4.68 -10.69
CA GLN A 40 -11.16 -4.62 -10.24
C GLN A 40 -10.96 -5.92 -9.49
N GLN A 41 -10.13 -6.80 -10.02
CA GLN A 41 -9.60 -7.93 -9.29
C GLN A 41 -8.82 -7.33 -8.12
N THR A 42 -9.51 -7.06 -7.02
CA THR A 42 -8.91 -6.80 -5.72
C THR A 42 -8.38 -8.14 -5.25
N THR A 43 -7.24 -8.54 -5.81
CA THR A 43 -6.45 -9.63 -5.25
C THR A 43 -6.20 -9.27 -3.79
N SER A 44 -6.69 -10.12 -2.87
CA SER A 44 -6.50 -9.92 -1.44
C SER A 44 -5.02 -9.67 -1.15
N LEU A 45 -4.71 -8.77 -0.22
CA LEU A 45 -3.33 -8.51 0.22
C LEU A 45 -2.56 -9.81 0.48
N ALA A 46 -3.24 -10.79 1.10
CA ALA A 46 -2.72 -12.10 1.45
C ALA A 46 -2.41 -12.99 0.23
N ASP A 47 -3.10 -12.76 -0.89
CA ASP A 47 -2.94 -13.44 -2.18
C ASP A 47 -1.96 -12.70 -3.11
N GLY A 48 -1.31 -11.63 -2.64
CA GLY A 48 -0.21 -11.01 -3.35
C GLY A 48 1.03 -11.89 -3.36
N ASP A 49 1.82 -11.81 -4.44
CA ASP A 49 3.08 -12.57 -4.58
C ASP A 49 4.07 -12.28 -3.45
N ASP A 50 4.15 -11.02 -2.99
CA ASP A 50 5.02 -10.64 -1.87
C ASP A 50 4.58 -11.29 -0.55
N ALA A 51 3.26 -11.38 -0.30
CA ALA A 51 2.72 -12.00 0.90
C ALA A 51 3.01 -13.51 0.92
N ARG A 52 2.79 -14.20 -0.21
CA ARG A 52 3.16 -15.61 -0.37
C ARG A 52 4.68 -15.82 -0.23
N THR A 53 5.48 -15.00 -0.90
CA THR A 53 6.94 -15.08 -0.86
C THR A 53 7.46 -14.90 0.56
N TYR A 54 6.99 -13.86 1.25
CA TYR A 54 7.35 -13.59 2.63
C TYR A 54 7.01 -14.76 3.55
N ARG A 55 5.76 -15.25 3.53
CA ARG A 55 5.34 -16.37 4.40
C ARG A 55 6.15 -17.63 4.15
N SER A 56 6.43 -17.96 2.89
CA SER A 56 7.27 -19.10 2.52
C SER A 56 8.68 -18.97 3.08
N LEU A 57 9.33 -17.82 2.88
CA LEU A 57 10.71 -17.59 3.34
C LEU A 57 10.82 -17.38 4.85
N ARG A 58 9.74 -16.93 5.52
CA ARG A 58 9.68 -16.81 6.99
C ARG A 58 9.75 -18.17 7.69
N ALA A 59 9.31 -19.25 7.05
CA ALA A 59 9.38 -20.60 7.60
C ALA A 59 10.79 -21.24 7.50
N VAL A 60 11.70 -20.64 6.73
CA VAL A 60 13.07 -21.14 6.54
C VAL A 60 13.98 -20.59 7.64
N ARG A 61 14.63 -21.49 8.40
CA ARG A 61 15.61 -21.11 9.44
C ARG A 61 16.92 -20.67 8.80
N GLY A 62 17.18 -19.36 8.79
CA GLY A 62 18.40 -18.76 8.23
C GLY A 62 19.58 -18.73 9.21
N HIS A 63 20.70 -18.18 8.75
CA HIS A 63 21.94 -18.08 9.52
C HIS A 63 21.77 -17.36 10.86
N PHE A 64 21.01 -16.26 10.86
CA PHE A 64 20.78 -15.45 12.06
C PHE A 64 19.89 -16.12 13.10
N ASP A 65 19.26 -17.24 12.75
CA ASP A 65 18.49 -18.11 13.65
C ASP A 65 19.22 -19.44 13.92
N GLY A 66 20.55 -19.47 13.73
CA GLY A 66 21.39 -20.66 13.93
C GLY A 66 21.26 -21.72 12.83
N GLY A 67 20.76 -21.34 11.66
CA GLY A 67 20.77 -22.15 10.44
C GLY A 67 22.03 -21.97 9.59
N PRO A 68 22.12 -22.64 8.43
CA PRO A 68 23.06 -22.27 7.40
C PRO A 68 22.62 -20.97 6.70
N TRP A 69 23.55 -20.34 5.98
CA TRP A 69 23.26 -19.15 5.19
C TRP A 69 22.43 -19.48 3.95
N PHE A 70 21.34 -18.73 3.74
CA PHE A 70 20.52 -18.77 2.52
C PHE A 70 20.33 -17.38 1.94
N ASP A 71 20.80 -17.13 0.71
CA ASP A 71 20.72 -15.80 0.08
C ASP A 71 19.30 -15.21 0.08
N ASP A 72 18.27 -16.02 -0.20
CA ASP A 72 16.89 -15.54 -0.25
C ASP A 72 16.35 -15.06 1.11
N VAL A 73 16.90 -15.57 2.22
CA VAL A 73 16.45 -15.31 3.60
C VAL A 73 17.38 -14.32 4.28
N ASP A 74 18.69 -14.56 4.17
CA ASP A 74 19.73 -13.93 4.96
C ASP A 74 20.44 -12.81 4.22
N ARG A 75 20.28 -12.59 2.91
CA ARG A 75 21.01 -11.52 2.18
C ARG A 75 20.26 -10.20 2.21
N TRP A 76 20.98 -9.09 2.33
CA TRP A 76 20.41 -7.75 2.20
C TRP A 76 19.95 -7.53 0.77
N GLN A 77 18.71 -7.05 0.60
CA GLN A 77 17.98 -7.09 -0.67
C GLN A 77 17.79 -8.51 -1.24
N GLY A 78 17.85 -9.54 -0.40
CA GLY A 78 17.36 -10.88 -0.72
C GLY A 78 15.83 -10.90 -0.82
N ARG A 79 15.28 -12.00 -1.32
CA ARG A 79 13.84 -12.10 -1.63
C ARG A 79 12.93 -11.87 -0.42
N LYS A 80 13.31 -12.34 0.77
CA LYS A 80 12.53 -12.10 2.00
C LYS A 80 12.49 -10.61 2.35
N HIS A 81 13.61 -9.91 2.24
CA HIS A 81 13.70 -8.49 2.52
C HIS A 81 12.85 -7.66 1.56
N LEU A 82 12.99 -7.92 0.25
CA LEU A 82 12.25 -7.20 -0.79
C LEU A 82 10.73 -7.40 -0.65
N ALA A 83 10.29 -8.63 -0.39
CA ALA A 83 8.89 -8.92 -0.12
C ALA A 83 8.38 -8.14 1.11
N MET A 84 9.17 -8.06 2.17
CA MET A 84 8.83 -7.36 3.40
C MET A 84 8.79 -5.83 3.23
N GLN A 85 9.70 -5.26 2.42
CA GLN A 85 9.65 -3.84 2.01
C GLN A 85 8.40 -3.50 1.20
N SER A 86 8.07 -4.33 0.21
CA SER A 86 6.87 -4.15 -0.58
C SER A 86 5.61 -4.22 0.29
N LEU A 87 5.53 -5.22 1.17
CA LEU A 87 4.44 -5.36 2.13
C LEU A 87 4.36 -4.15 3.07
N ALA A 88 5.45 -3.71 3.67
CA ALA A 88 5.48 -2.56 4.57
C ALA A 88 4.92 -1.29 3.89
N GLY A 89 5.38 -1.00 2.67
CA GLY A 89 4.91 0.15 1.90
C GLY A 89 3.41 0.06 1.59
N ARG A 90 2.93 -1.12 1.19
CA ARG A 90 1.50 -1.34 0.89
C ARG A 90 0.62 -1.25 2.13
N LEU A 91 1.01 -1.95 3.21
CA LEU A 91 0.30 -1.96 4.49
C LEU A 91 0.11 -0.56 5.07
N HIS A 92 1.18 0.24 5.04
CA HIS A 92 1.18 1.62 5.48
C HIS A 92 0.28 2.49 4.59
N ARG A 93 0.44 2.41 3.27
CA ARG A 93 -0.31 3.23 2.31
C ARG A 93 -1.81 2.97 2.35
N GLU A 94 -2.20 1.72 2.46
CA GLU A 94 -3.61 1.30 2.45
C GLU A 94 -4.27 1.35 3.83
N ARG A 95 -3.53 1.73 4.88
CA ARG A 95 -3.97 1.71 6.29
C ARG A 95 -4.67 0.41 6.65
N THR A 96 -3.98 -0.69 6.33
CA THR A 96 -4.51 -2.05 6.37
C THR A 96 -4.97 -2.45 7.78
N THR A 97 -6.00 -3.28 7.89
CA THR A 97 -6.49 -3.78 9.19
C THR A 97 -5.54 -4.80 9.83
N ALA A 98 -5.58 -4.94 11.15
CA ALA A 98 -4.73 -5.89 11.86
C ALA A 98 -5.01 -7.34 11.43
N ALA A 99 -6.26 -7.67 11.11
CA ALA A 99 -6.63 -8.97 10.55
C ALA A 99 -5.96 -9.23 9.20
N ALA A 100 -6.07 -8.29 8.24
CA ALA A 100 -5.47 -8.45 6.92
C ALA A 100 -3.92 -8.45 6.98
N VAL A 101 -3.31 -7.72 7.91
CA VAL A 101 -1.87 -7.82 8.19
C VAL A 101 -1.52 -9.26 8.59
N ARG A 102 -2.27 -9.87 9.51
CA ARG A 102 -2.03 -11.26 9.94
C ARG A 102 -2.25 -12.27 8.83
N ASP A 103 -3.24 -12.07 7.97
CA ASP A 103 -3.46 -12.94 6.82
C ASP A 103 -2.29 -12.86 5.83
N ALA A 104 -1.73 -11.65 5.62
CA ALA A 104 -0.61 -11.45 4.72
C ALA A 104 0.74 -11.88 5.29
N MET A 105 1.03 -11.57 6.56
CA MET A 105 2.36 -11.73 7.16
C MET A 105 2.44 -12.82 8.23
N GLY A 106 1.31 -13.38 8.68
CA GLY A 106 1.24 -14.23 9.85
C GLY A 106 1.20 -13.44 11.16
N ALA A 107 1.34 -14.12 12.29
CA ALA A 107 1.42 -13.46 13.59
C ALA A 107 2.72 -12.64 13.71
N PRO A 108 2.68 -11.46 14.37
CA PRO A 108 3.90 -10.73 14.69
C PRO A 108 4.77 -11.52 15.67
N ASP A 109 6.08 -11.34 15.58
CA ASP A 109 7.07 -11.96 16.47
C ASP A 109 7.01 -11.37 17.88
N ALA A 110 6.63 -10.10 18.00
CA ALA A 110 6.34 -9.45 19.27
C ALA A 110 5.26 -8.38 19.12
N VAL A 111 4.50 -8.16 20.20
CA VAL A 111 3.53 -7.08 20.33
C VAL A 111 3.93 -6.20 21.50
N LEU A 112 4.38 -4.98 21.21
CA LEU A 112 4.83 -4.02 22.22
C LEU A 112 3.70 -3.07 22.61
N ARG A 113 3.51 -2.91 23.92
CA ARG A 113 2.43 -2.11 24.52
C ARG A 113 2.98 -0.94 25.32
N HIS A 114 2.15 0.06 25.55
CA HIS A 114 2.50 1.21 26.38
C HIS A 114 3.05 0.77 27.75
N GLY A 115 4.05 1.51 28.25
CA GLY A 115 4.73 1.22 29.52
C GLY A 115 5.83 0.15 29.44
N GLN A 116 5.96 -0.58 28.34
CA GLN A 116 7.05 -1.56 28.18
C GLN A 116 8.36 -0.87 27.78
N PRO A 117 9.49 -1.15 28.44
CA PRO A 117 10.79 -0.58 28.07
C PRO A 117 11.19 -0.89 26.62
N ALA A 118 10.87 -2.09 26.14
CA ALA A 118 11.13 -2.49 24.75
C ALA A 118 10.38 -1.61 23.74
N ARG A 119 9.17 -1.14 24.07
CA ARG A 119 8.41 -0.21 23.22
C ARG A 119 9.14 1.13 23.07
N LEU A 120 9.64 1.67 24.17
CA LEU A 120 10.35 2.95 24.16
C LEU A 120 11.61 2.86 23.28
N ARG A 121 12.44 1.82 23.49
CA ARG A 121 13.64 1.58 22.67
C ARG A 121 13.31 1.44 21.18
N ALA A 122 12.26 0.69 20.85
CA ALA A 122 11.82 0.54 19.46
C ALA A 122 11.42 1.89 18.84
N LEU A 123 10.73 2.76 19.59
CA LEU A 123 10.33 4.08 19.09
C LEU A 123 11.52 5.04 18.92
N GLU A 124 12.56 4.90 19.72
CA GLU A 124 13.79 5.71 19.65
C GLU A 124 14.68 5.34 18.46
N GLN A 125 14.66 4.06 18.05
CA GLN A 125 15.58 3.52 17.04
C GLN A 125 14.97 3.34 15.65
N VAL A 126 13.63 3.32 15.57
CA VAL A 126 12.94 3.04 14.30
C VAL A 126 13.13 4.17 13.29
N GLN A 127 13.47 3.76 12.07
CA GLN A 127 13.46 4.61 10.89
C GLN A 127 12.10 4.46 10.21
N TRP A 128 11.22 5.43 10.43
CA TRP A 128 9.87 5.41 9.86
C TRP A 128 9.90 5.57 8.33
N LEU A 129 9.02 4.84 7.65
CA LEU A 129 8.71 5.13 6.25
C LEU A 129 8.09 6.53 6.14
N PRO A 130 8.32 7.24 5.02
CA PRO A 130 7.68 8.52 4.80
C PRO A 130 6.15 8.37 4.77
N PRO A 131 5.40 9.42 5.16
CA PRO A 131 3.94 9.37 5.16
C PRO A 131 3.39 8.95 3.78
N ALA A 132 2.38 8.08 3.79
CA ALA A 132 1.74 7.59 2.56
C ALA A 132 1.24 8.68 1.60
N GLU A 133 0.87 9.86 2.13
CA GLU A 133 0.30 11.01 1.40
C GLU A 133 1.33 12.10 1.08
N ALA A 134 2.61 11.81 1.26
CA ALA A 134 3.68 12.74 0.95
C ALA A 134 3.81 12.97 -0.57
N ASP A 135 3.16 14.02 -1.08
CA ASP A 135 3.46 14.53 -2.43
C ASP A 135 4.91 15.00 -2.51
N SER A 136 5.60 14.55 -3.56
CA SER A 136 7.06 14.51 -3.75
C SER A 136 7.77 15.87 -3.86
N ALA A 137 7.06 16.99 -3.68
CA ALA A 137 7.62 18.33 -3.91
C ALA A 137 8.06 19.07 -2.64
N ASN A 138 7.72 18.61 -1.43
CA ASN A 138 8.02 19.35 -0.19
C ASN A 138 8.54 18.48 0.98
N THR A 139 9.03 17.28 0.68
CA THR A 139 9.02 16.15 1.64
C THR A 139 10.34 15.83 2.33
N ALA A 140 11.45 16.46 1.98
CA ALA A 140 12.74 16.12 2.60
C ALA A 140 12.76 16.36 4.13
N HIS A 141 11.95 17.29 4.63
CA HIS A 141 11.85 17.58 6.07
C HIS A 141 10.80 16.71 6.79
N ALA A 142 9.78 16.20 6.09
CA ALA A 142 8.71 15.39 6.67
C ALA A 142 9.02 13.88 6.69
N ALA A 143 9.98 13.42 5.88
CA ALA A 143 10.35 12.01 5.72
C ALA A 143 10.87 11.33 7.00
N HIS A 144 11.13 12.09 8.07
CA HIS A 144 11.67 11.57 9.33
C HIS A 144 10.78 11.87 10.55
N ALA A 145 9.63 12.55 10.36
CA ALA A 145 8.75 12.84 11.48
C ALA A 145 8.09 11.53 11.94
N ALA A 146 8.42 11.10 13.16
CA ALA A 146 7.75 9.97 13.77
C ALA A 146 6.23 10.23 13.77
N PRO A 147 5.39 9.24 13.41
CA PRO A 147 3.96 9.35 13.59
C PRO A 147 3.65 9.69 15.05
N ALA A 148 2.53 10.36 15.32
CA ALA A 148 2.08 10.61 16.69
C ALA A 148 1.70 9.28 17.37
N VAL A 149 2.70 8.60 17.95
CA VAL A 149 2.53 7.34 18.66
C VAL A 149 1.99 7.65 20.07
N SER A 150 0.72 7.35 20.30
CA SER A 150 0.06 7.54 21.60
C SER A 150 0.10 6.29 22.47
N ALA A 151 -0.40 6.38 23.70
CA ALA A 151 -0.57 5.23 24.60
C ALA A 151 -1.46 4.11 24.00
N ASP A 152 -2.39 4.48 23.12
CA ASP A 152 -3.29 3.53 22.44
C ASP A 152 -2.65 2.83 21.24
N THR A 153 -1.41 3.21 20.89
CA THR A 153 -0.71 2.62 19.75
C THR A 153 -0.04 1.30 20.14
N LEU A 154 -0.43 0.23 19.46
CA LEU A 154 0.22 -1.08 19.53
C LEU A 154 1.33 -1.16 18.50
N LEU A 155 2.51 -1.64 18.89
CA LEU A 155 3.58 -1.91 17.93
C LEU A 155 3.69 -3.39 17.66
N TRP A 156 3.66 -3.78 16.39
CA TRP A 156 3.88 -5.14 15.94
C TRP A 156 5.25 -5.25 15.30
N LEU A 157 6.01 -6.24 15.74
CA LEU A 157 7.35 -6.53 15.27
C LEU A 157 7.37 -7.77 14.39
N TYR A 158 8.03 -7.67 13.25
CA TYR A 158 8.31 -8.79 12.36
C TYR A 158 9.81 -8.88 12.12
N GLN A 159 10.41 -10.01 12.45
CA GLN A 159 11.84 -10.29 12.27
C GLN A 159 12.13 -10.67 10.82
N TRP A 160 13.29 -10.23 10.33
CA TRP A 160 13.83 -10.67 9.05
C TRP A 160 15.08 -11.54 9.24
N ARG A 161 16.11 -11.05 9.93
CA ARG A 161 17.39 -11.74 10.20
C ARG A 161 17.58 -11.90 11.71
N GLY A 162 16.76 -12.76 12.32
CA GLY A 162 16.64 -12.86 13.77
C GLY A 162 16.28 -11.49 14.39
N GLN A 163 16.87 -11.18 15.54
CA GLN A 163 16.59 -9.93 16.26
C GLN A 163 17.24 -8.68 15.63
N ARG A 164 18.08 -8.80 14.60
CA ARG A 164 18.91 -7.69 14.11
C ARG A 164 18.16 -6.69 13.23
N ASP A 165 17.39 -7.22 12.28
CA ASP A 165 16.65 -6.41 11.31
C ASP A 165 15.17 -6.73 11.45
N GLN A 166 14.37 -5.71 11.78
CA GLN A 166 12.96 -5.90 12.09
C GLN A 166 12.09 -4.84 11.39
N LEU A 167 10.93 -5.25 10.91
CA LEU A 167 9.87 -4.34 10.51
C LEU A 167 8.99 -4.06 11.73
N LEU A 168 8.78 -2.78 12.00
CA LEU A 168 7.87 -2.29 13.02
C LEU A 168 6.62 -1.72 12.35
N LEU A 169 5.44 -2.19 12.74
CA LEU A 169 4.15 -1.60 12.36
C LEU A 169 3.53 -0.93 13.57
N ALA A 170 3.11 0.33 13.44
CA ALA A 170 2.35 1.04 14.46
C ALA A 170 0.86 0.98 14.12
N LEU A 171 0.08 0.35 14.99
CA LEU A 171 -1.36 0.19 14.84
C LEU A 171 -2.09 1.09 15.83
N VAL A 172 -3.06 1.86 15.34
CA VAL A 172 -4.00 2.64 16.17
C VAL A 172 -5.39 2.06 15.95
N GLY A 173 -6.03 1.62 17.03
CA GLY A 173 -7.22 0.78 16.93
C GLY A 173 -6.90 -0.51 16.16
N ASP A 174 -7.56 -0.73 15.03
CA ASP A 174 -7.37 -1.91 14.19
C ASP A 174 -6.58 -1.63 12.90
N ARG A 175 -5.99 -0.44 12.72
CA ARG A 175 -5.35 -0.06 11.44
C ARG A 175 -3.88 0.29 11.58
N VAL A 176 -3.10 -0.10 10.57
CA VAL A 176 -1.71 0.34 10.40
C VAL A 176 -1.70 1.83 10.09
N MET A 177 -1.05 2.61 10.95
CA MET A 177 -0.88 4.05 10.77
C MET A 177 0.53 4.41 10.31
N ALA A 178 1.52 3.59 10.66
CA ALA A 178 2.89 3.75 10.21
C ALA A 178 3.62 2.40 10.13
N ALA A 179 4.68 2.38 9.34
CA ALA A 179 5.62 1.28 9.25
C ALA A 179 7.05 1.84 9.26
N GLY A 180 8.00 1.11 9.80
CA GLY A 180 9.39 1.54 9.87
C GLY A 180 10.34 0.38 10.11
N TRP A 181 11.63 0.63 9.92
CA TRP A 181 12.67 -0.36 10.06
C TRP A 181 13.48 -0.13 11.33
N LEU A 182 13.69 -1.20 12.07
CA LEU A 182 14.66 -1.27 13.16
C LEU A 182 15.88 -2.01 12.63
N HIS A 183 17.00 -1.32 12.59
CA HIS A 183 18.28 -1.86 12.19
C HIS A 183 19.21 -1.87 13.39
N ASP A 184 19.69 -3.05 13.74
CA ASP A 184 20.77 -3.22 14.70
C ASP A 184 22.10 -3.31 13.95
N TRP A 185 22.70 -2.13 13.77
CA TRP A 185 24.03 -1.96 13.17
C TRP A 185 25.11 -2.35 14.19
N GLU A 186 25.22 -3.64 14.52
CA GLU A 186 26.35 -4.19 15.29
C GLU A 186 27.41 -4.87 14.41
#